data_AF-A0ABD3NT70-F1
#
_entry.id   AF-A0ABD3NT70-F1
#
_cell.length_a   1.000
_cell.length_b   1.000
_cell.length_c   1.000
_cell.angle_alpha   90.00
_cell.angle_beta   90.00
_cell.angle_gamma   90.00
#
_symmetry.space_group_name_H-M   'P 1'
#
loop_
_entity.id
_entity.type
_entity.pdbx_description
1 polymer ?
#
loop_
_entity_poly.entity_id
_entity_poly.type
_entity_poly.pdbx_seq_one_letter_code
_entity_poly.pdbx_strand_id
1 'polypeptide(L)'
;MMKSILLALLFTANPASSFTPTKQQHHTPTTPPRTTTITTTTLQAHNPTPRRTLLGQLTPLLLLTLPITTTIHPQAQAIETYLTEPTEEFKESERQRIEFRKNQLLRKGEFIKVLTRLTTESTTEEALIDDLTTLRNLVVQTGGLPLGIKKEDMYKVIRSRKAKGNWPTDVEIAYQKLKAEVAYQQSPNTEKDMENPL
;
A
#
# COMPACT_ATOMS: atom_id res chain seq x y z
N MET A 1 24.32 -27.54 -52.13
CA MET A 1 25.09 -26.28 -51.98
C MET A 1 24.57 -25.56 -50.75
N MET A 2 25.35 -25.51 -49.67
CA MET A 2 25.01 -24.74 -48.46
C MET A 2 25.87 -23.48 -48.41
N LYS A 3 25.28 -22.32 -48.12
CA LYS A 3 25.99 -21.06 -47.91
C LYS A 3 25.79 -20.60 -46.47
N SER A 4 26.83 -20.73 -45.66
CA SER A 4 26.90 -20.09 -44.35
C SER A 4 26.89 -18.58 -44.51
N ILE A 5 26.10 -17.88 -43.68
CA ILE A 5 26.34 -16.47 -43.37
C ILE A 5 26.32 -16.36 -41.85
N LEU A 6 27.51 -16.15 -41.30
CA LEU A 6 27.77 -15.88 -39.89
C LEU A 6 27.99 -14.38 -39.77
N LEU A 7 27.13 -13.67 -39.03
CA LEU A 7 27.29 -12.23 -38.81
C LEU A 7 27.24 -11.93 -37.31
N ALA A 8 28.41 -11.58 -36.77
CA ALA A 8 28.54 -11.06 -35.42
C ALA A 8 28.11 -9.60 -35.38
N LEU A 9 27.46 -9.18 -34.30
CA LEU A 9 27.18 -7.77 -34.01
C LEU A 9 27.76 -7.41 -32.65
N LEU A 10 28.45 -6.27 -32.62
CA LEU A 10 29.37 -5.90 -31.54
C LEU A 10 28.63 -5.33 -30.33
N PHE A 11 29.19 -5.61 -29.15
CA PHE A 11 28.93 -4.84 -27.93
C PHE A 11 29.49 -3.42 -28.09
N THR A 12 28.67 -2.40 -27.84
CA THR A 12 29.13 -1.03 -27.58
C THR A 12 28.89 -0.69 -26.11
N ALA A 13 29.98 -0.46 -25.37
CA ALA A 13 29.90 0.02 -23.99
C ALA A 13 29.71 1.54 -23.97
N ASN A 14 28.82 2.04 -23.10
CA ASN A 14 28.55 3.46 -22.94
C ASN A 14 29.20 3.97 -21.62
N PRO A 15 30.02 5.03 -21.63
CA PRO A 15 30.78 5.45 -20.45
C PRO A 15 29.93 6.20 -19.41
N ALA A 16 30.38 6.14 -18.15
CA ALA A 16 29.73 6.78 -17.02
C ALA A 16 29.84 8.32 -17.05
N SER A 17 28.76 9.02 -16.70
CA SER A 17 28.78 10.46 -16.41
C SER A 17 29.10 10.72 -14.94
N SER A 18 30.12 11.55 -14.68
CA SER A 18 30.46 12.04 -13.35
C SER A 18 29.55 13.21 -12.94
N PHE A 19 29.15 13.25 -11.67
CA PHE A 19 28.30 14.29 -11.10
C PHE A 19 29.09 15.12 -10.08
N THR A 20 29.21 16.43 -10.31
CA THR A 20 29.90 17.37 -9.42
C THR A 20 28.89 18.22 -8.63
N PRO A 21 28.95 18.26 -7.29
CA PRO A 21 28.09 19.11 -6.48
C PRO A 21 28.70 20.51 -6.28
N THR A 22 28.12 21.54 -6.90
CA THR A 22 28.47 22.94 -6.63
C THR A 22 27.80 23.44 -5.36
N LYS A 23 28.62 23.97 -4.44
CA LYS A 23 28.21 24.57 -3.16
C LYS A 23 28.27 26.09 -3.26
N GLN A 24 27.16 26.80 -3.02
CA GLN A 24 27.18 28.25 -2.74
C GLN A 24 26.21 28.58 -1.58
N GLN A 25 26.60 29.58 -0.78
CA GLN A 25 25.92 30.01 0.46
C GLN A 25 25.68 31.52 0.45
N HIS A 26 24.64 31.96 1.18
CA HIS A 26 24.36 33.36 1.59
C HIS A 26 24.03 34.35 0.42
N HIS A 27 23.37 35.49 0.63
CA HIS A 27 23.25 36.35 1.82
C HIS A 27 21.85 37.00 1.99
N THR A 28 21.51 37.39 3.22
CA THR A 28 20.34 38.24 3.61
C THR A 28 20.76 39.72 3.72
N PRO A 29 19.83 40.70 3.71
CA PRO A 29 18.99 41.10 4.86
C PRO A 29 17.47 41.03 4.50
N THR A 30 16.45 41.67 5.11
CA THR A 30 16.33 42.78 6.10
C THR A 30 15.02 42.64 6.94
N THR A 31 14.65 43.67 7.72
CA THR A 31 13.58 43.73 8.75
C THR A 31 13.05 45.20 8.86
N PRO A 32 12.16 45.65 9.79
CA PRO A 32 11.21 45.03 10.77
C PRO A 32 9.82 45.77 10.83
N PRO A 33 9.05 45.89 11.95
CA PRO A 33 8.56 44.93 12.99
C PRO A 33 7.03 44.97 13.26
N ARG A 34 6.50 43.98 14.03
CA ARG A 34 5.48 44.23 15.09
C ARG A 34 5.55 43.19 16.23
N THR A 35 5.51 43.65 17.49
CA THR A 35 5.42 42.84 18.73
C THR A 35 3.96 42.46 19.06
N THR A 36 3.61 41.61 20.04
CA THR A 36 4.27 41.11 21.29
C THR A 36 3.78 39.63 21.50
N THR A 37 4.25 38.72 22.39
CA THR A 37 4.92 38.80 23.72
C THR A 37 5.86 37.58 23.94
N ILE A 38 6.20 37.28 25.20
CA ILE A 38 7.24 36.35 25.72
C ILE A 38 6.62 35.49 26.84
N THR A 39 7.11 34.26 27.07
CA THR A 39 7.56 33.78 28.42
C THR A 39 8.59 32.65 28.23
N THR A 40 9.59 32.60 29.10
CA THR A 40 10.87 31.90 28.91
C THR A 40 11.21 31.00 30.10
N THR A 41 11.90 29.87 29.89
CA THR A 41 12.91 29.21 30.77
C THR A 41 13.48 28.02 29.96
N THR A 42 14.65 28.05 29.31
CA THR A 42 16.04 28.18 29.80
C THR A 42 16.52 27.00 30.65
N LEU A 43 17.40 26.15 30.10
CA LEU A 43 18.74 25.87 30.65
C LEU A 43 19.61 25.01 29.68
N GLN A 44 20.84 25.49 29.48
CA GLN A 44 22.13 24.82 29.16
C GLN A 44 22.13 23.42 28.51
N ALA A 45 22.73 23.19 27.32
CA ALA A 45 24.16 23.28 26.97
C ALA A 45 25.09 22.31 27.75
N HIS A 46 25.68 21.30 27.08
CA HIS A 46 27.09 21.27 26.65
C HIS A 46 27.54 19.89 26.09
N ASN A 47 28.47 19.92 25.11
CA ASN A 47 29.47 18.90 24.71
C ASN A 47 29.10 17.46 24.26
N PRO A 48 29.68 16.96 23.14
CA PRO A 48 29.65 15.54 22.75
C PRO A 48 31.00 14.81 22.98
N THR A 49 31.01 13.64 23.64
CA THR A 49 32.08 12.61 23.47
C THR A 49 31.64 11.25 24.05
N PRO A 50 32.06 10.09 23.49
CA PRO A 50 31.63 8.77 23.94
C PRO A 50 32.66 8.02 24.81
N ARG A 51 32.26 6.85 25.35
CA ARG A 51 33.01 5.74 26.01
C ARG A 51 32.94 5.64 27.55
N ARG A 52 32.14 4.67 28.04
CA ARG A 52 32.39 3.67 29.12
C ARG A 52 31.05 2.96 29.41
N THR A 53 30.91 1.63 29.28
CA THR A 53 31.47 0.54 30.12
C THR A 53 30.92 0.53 31.55
N LEU A 54 29.92 -0.33 31.79
CA LEU A 54 29.59 -1.12 33.00
C LEU A 54 28.47 -2.07 32.52
N LEU A 55 28.64 -3.39 32.39
CA LEU A 55 28.93 -4.40 33.41
C LEU A 55 28.02 -4.28 34.64
N GLY A 56 26.83 -4.86 34.55
CA GLY A 56 25.90 -5.10 35.67
C GLY A 56 25.41 -6.54 35.61
N GLN A 57 25.93 -7.39 36.48
CA GLN A 57 25.38 -8.72 36.73
C GLN A 57 24.07 -8.59 37.51
N LEU A 58 23.15 -9.56 37.37
CA LEU A 58 22.76 -10.48 38.46
C LEU A 58 21.53 -11.34 38.07
N THR A 59 21.67 -12.63 38.35
CA THR A 59 20.67 -13.68 38.63
C THR A 59 19.16 -13.35 38.57
N PRO A 60 18.35 -14.35 38.15
CA PRO A 60 17.54 -15.01 39.18
C PRO A 60 17.64 -16.54 39.17
N LEU A 61 17.84 -17.12 40.36
CA LEU A 61 17.65 -18.54 40.64
C LEU A 61 16.91 -18.65 41.97
N LEU A 62 15.65 -19.09 41.94
CA LEU A 62 14.95 -19.62 43.11
C LEU A 62 13.75 -20.46 42.66
N LEU A 63 13.87 -21.78 42.82
CA LEU A 63 12.72 -22.68 42.86
C LEU A 63 11.85 -22.29 44.07
N LEU A 64 10.53 -22.23 43.89
CA LEU A 64 9.60 -22.41 45.00
C LEU A 64 8.51 -23.40 44.60
N THR A 65 8.65 -24.62 45.11
CA THR A 65 7.65 -25.69 45.01
C THR A 65 6.53 -25.43 46.01
N LEU A 66 5.28 -25.36 45.54
CA LEU A 66 4.08 -25.35 46.37
C LEU A 66 3.08 -26.42 45.90
N PRO A 67 2.28 -26.99 46.83
CA PRO A 67 1.73 -28.32 46.66
C PRO A 67 0.50 -28.39 45.75
N ILE A 68 0.44 -29.48 44.99
CA ILE A 68 -0.72 -29.88 44.19
C ILE A 68 -1.88 -30.20 45.15
N THR A 69 -2.83 -29.27 45.28
CA THR A 69 -4.12 -29.57 45.91
C THR A 69 -5.01 -30.21 44.86
N THR A 70 -5.20 -31.52 44.97
CA THR A 70 -6.15 -32.30 44.17
C THR A 70 -7.58 -31.95 44.56
N THR A 71 -8.10 -30.84 44.03
CA THR A 71 -9.54 -30.57 44.04
C THR A 71 -10.23 -31.68 43.27
N ILE A 72 -11.01 -32.49 43.98
CA ILE A 72 -11.81 -33.57 43.41
C ILE A 72 -12.94 -32.90 42.61
N HIS A 73 -12.72 -32.67 41.32
CA HIS A 73 -13.81 -32.27 40.43
C HIS A 73 -14.87 -33.38 40.45
N PRO A 74 -16.16 -33.07 40.66
CA PRO A 74 -17.21 -34.06 40.46
C PRO A 74 -17.11 -34.56 39.02
N GLN A 75 -17.32 -35.86 38.80
CA GLN A 75 -17.26 -36.44 37.47
C GLN A 75 -18.20 -35.65 36.54
N ALA A 76 -17.60 -34.97 35.57
CA ALA A 76 -18.34 -34.51 34.42
C ALA A 76 -18.95 -35.76 33.78
N GLN A 77 -20.27 -35.91 33.89
CA GLN A 77 -20.96 -36.85 33.02
C GLN A 77 -20.63 -36.42 31.60
N ALA A 78 -19.94 -37.29 30.87
CA ALA A 78 -19.66 -37.09 29.47
C ALA A 78 -20.99 -37.15 28.73
N ILE A 79 -21.66 -36.00 28.65
CA ILE A 79 -22.75 -35.78 27.70
C ILE A 79 -22.07 -35.83 26.33
N GLU A 80 -22.18 -36.98 25.66
CA GLU A 80 -21.67 -37.26 24.31
C GLU A 80 -22.44 -36.47 23.23
N THR A 81 -22.65 -35.17 23.46
CA THR A 81 -23.42 -34.23 22.62
C THR A 81 -22.60 -32.98 22.26
N TYR A 82 -21.27 -33.07 22.44
CA TYR A 82 -20.29 -32.03 22.07
C TYR A 82 -19.29 -32.49 20.99
N LEU A 83 -19.65 -33.54 20.25
CA LEU A 83 -19.09 -33.84 18.93
C LEU A 83 -20.17 -33.79 17.83
N THR A 84 -21.23 -33.04 18.11
CA THR A 84 -22.30 -32.70 17.16
C THR A 84 -21.72 -31.89 16.00
N GLU A 85 -22.28 -32.06 14.79
CA GLU A 85 -21.83 -31.34 13.61
C GLU A 85 -21.74 -29.82 13.84
N PRO A 86 -20.85 -29.10 13.11
CA PRO A 86 -20.80 -27.65 13.20
C PRO A 86 -22.20 -27.09 12.98
N THR A 87 -22.71 -26.31 13.93
CA THR A 87 -24.07 -25.73 13.91
C THR A 87 -24.38 -25.17 12.52
N GLU A 88 -25.59 -25.34 11.98
CA GLU A 88 -25.89 -24.89 10.62
C GLU A 88 -25.52 -23.40 10.40
N GLU A 89 -25.73 -22.56 11.41
CA GLU A 89 -25.30 -21.16 11.43
C GLU A 89 -23.77 -20.98 11.24
N PHE A 90 -22.94 -21.87 11.79
CA PHE A 90 -21.50 -21.90 11.53
C PHE A 90 -21.20 -22.31 10.08
N LYS A 91 -21.87 -23.36 9.57
CA LYS A 91 -21.72 -23.80 8.16
C LYS A 91 -22.11 -22.68 7.19
N GLU A 92 -23.17 -21.95 7.47
CA GLU A 92 -23.61 -20.78 6.71
C GLU A 92 -22.60 -19.63 6.79
N SER A 93 -22.07 -19.32 7.98
CA SER A 93 -21.06 -18.28 8.13
C SER A 93 -19.75 -18.58 7.37
N GLU A 94 -19.34 -19.84 7.32
CA GLU A 94 -18.17 -20.27 6.53
C GLU A 94 -18.45 -20.24 5.02
N ARG A 95 -19.66 -20.61 4.58
CA ARG A 95 -20.08 -20.41 3.17
C ARG A 95 -20.00 -18.93 2.78
N GLN A 96 -20.58 -18.03 3.58
CA GLN A 96 -20.52 -16.59 3.35
C GLN A 96 -19.08 -16.05 3.27
N ARG A 97 -18.18 -16.53 4.15
CA ARG A 97 -16.75 -16.16 4.11
C ARG A 97 -16.04 -16.65 2.84
N ILE A 98 -16.35 -17.87 2.39
CA ILE A 98 -15.79 -18.45 1.17
C ILE A 98 -16.32 -17.70 -0.06
N GLU A 99 -17.61 -17.41 -0.12
CA GLU A 99 -18.26 -16.64 -1.18
C GLU A 99 -17.74 -15.21 -1.26
N PHE A 100 -17.61 -14.52 -0.12
CA PHE A 100 -16.99 -13.20 -0.05
C PHE A 100 -15.55 -13.23 -0.58
N ARG A 101 -14.72 -14.19 -0.12
CA ARG A 101 -13.34 -14.36 -0.60
C ARG A 101 -13.28 -14.64 -2.11
N LYS A 102 -14.19 -15.47 -2.63
CA LYS A 102 -14.33 -15.76 -4.07
C LYS A 102 -14.70 -14.50 -4.86
N ASN A 103 -15.69 -13.73 -4.40
CA ASN A 103 -16.14 -12.51 -5.05
C ASN A 103 -15.06 -11.42 -5.04
N GLN A 104 -14.30 -11.29 -3.95
CA GLN A 104 -13.12 -10.41 -3.89
C GLN A 104 -12.03 -10.82 -4.88
N LEU A 105 -11.77 -12.13 -5.03
CA LEU A 105 -10.79 -12.65 -5.99
C LEU A 105 -11.23 -12.42 -7.44
N LEU A 106 -12.52 -12.59 -7.75
CA LEU A 106 -13.09 -12.31 -9.08
C LEU A 106 -12.92 -10.84 -9.46
N ARG A 107 -13.37 -9.90 -8.60
CA ARG A 107 -13.21 -8.45 -8.81
C ARG A 107 -11.75 -8.04 -9.00
N LYS A 108 -10.84 -8.64 -8.22
CA LYS A 108 -9.40 -8.44 -8.37
C LYS A 108 -8.87 -8.96 -9.71
N GLY A 109 -9.34 -10.13 -10.15
CA GLY A 109 -8.99 -10.70 -11.45
C GLY A 109 -9.46 -9.85 -12.63
N GLU A 110 -10.70 -9.37 -12.59
CA GLU A 110 -11.26 -8.45 -13.60
C GLU A 110 -10.48 -7.14 -13.67
N PHE A 111 -10.19 -6.53 -12.53
CA PHE A 111 -9.40 -5.30 -12.44
C PHE A 111 -7.99 -5.47 -13.02
N ILE A 112 -7.30 -6.57 -12.68
CA ILE A 112 -5.98 -6.88 -13.22
C ILE A 112 -6.06 -7.15 -14.73
N LYS A 113 -7.10 -7.86 -15.21
CA LYS A 113 -7.30 -8.13 -16.64
C LYS A 113 -7.40 -6.83 -17.46
N VAL A 114 -8.20 -5.87 -17.02
CA VAL A 114 -8.32 -4.55 -17.70
C VAL A 114 -7.01 -3.76 -17.59
N LEU A 115 -6.34 -3.79 -16.44
CA LEU A 115 -5.04 -3.12 -16.26
C LEU A 115 -3.95 -3.72 -17.16
N THR A 116 -3.95 -5.04 -17.36
CA THR A 116 -3.07 -5.72 -18.33
C THR A 116 -3.42 -5.28 -19.75
N ARG A 117 -4.69 -5.37 -20.16
CA ARG A 117 -5.19 -4.94 -21.49
C ARG A 117 -4.75 -3.52 -21.86
N LEU A 118 -4.91 -2.56 -20.94
CA LEU A 118 -4.45 -1.17 -21.07
C LEU A 118 -2.95 -1.05 -21.38
N THR A 119 -2.13 -1.98 -20.86
CA THR A 119 -0.66 -1.97 -21.04
C THR A 119 -0.16 -2.77 -22.23
N THR A 120 -0.86 -3.82 -22.66
CA THR A 120 -0.40 -4.78 -23.68
C THR A 120 -1.14 -4.72 -25.00
N GLU A 121 -2.45 -4.44 -25.00
CA GLU A 121 -3.35 -4.58 -26.15
C GLU A 121 -3.83 -3.23 -26.68
N SER A 122 -4.18 -2.31 -25.79
CA SER A 122 -4.82 -1.04 -26.14
C SER A 122 -3.85 -0.04 -26.76
N THR A 123 -3.85 0.02 -28.10
CA THR A 123 -3.00 0.89 -28.92
C THR A 123 -3.72 2.10 -29.49
N THR A 124 -5.05 2.02 -29.65
CA THR A 124 -5.91 3.13 -30.10
C THR A 124 -6.36 4.01 -28.93
N GLU A 125 -6.59 5.29 -29.22
CA GLU A 125 -7.06 6.28 -28.23
C GLU A 125 -8.39 5.86 -27.58
N GLU A 126 -9.37 5.46 -28.38
CA GLU A 126 -10.68 5.02 -27.90
C GLU A 126 -10.59 3.83 -26.93
N ALA A 127 -9.74 2.84 -27.23
CA ALA A 127 -9.54 1.68 -26.36
C ALA A 127 -8.87 2.06 -25.02
N LEU A 128 -7.94 3.02 -25.03
CA LEU A 128 -7.35 3.55 -23.79
C LEU A 128 -8.39 4.29 -22.94
N ILE A 129 -9.29 5.05 -23.57
CA ILE A 129 -10.39 5.75 -22.88
C ILE A 129 -11.40 4.73 -22.29
N ASP A 130 -11.78 3.70 -23.05
CA ASP A 130 -12.68 2.62 -22.58
C ASP A 130 -12.07 1.84 -21.42
N ASP A 131 -10.78 1.46 -21.50
CA ASP A 131 -10.08 0.78 -20.41
C ASP A 131 -10.02 1.62 -19.13
N LEU A 132 -9.66 2.91 -19.23
CA LEU A 132 -9.61 3.82 -18.08
C LEU A 132 -11.00 4.04 -17.47
N THR A 133 -12.03 4.11 -18.31
CA THR A 133 -13.43 4.24 -17.88
C THR A 133 -13.95 2.96 -17.23
N THR A 134 -13.59 1.79 -17.78
CA THR A 134 -13.89 0.47 -17.22
C THR A 134 -13.20 0.28 -15.86
N LEU A 135 -11.93 0.65 -15.73
CA LEU A 135 -11.20 0.65 -14.45
C LEU A 135 -11.88 1.56 -13.42
N ARG A 136 -12.35 2.75 -13.83
CA ARG A 136 -13.13 3.64 -12.94
C ARG A 136 -14.42 2.98 -12.49
N ASN A 137 -15.18 2.38 -13.41
CA ASN A 137 -16.44 1.72 -13.08
C ASN A 137 -16.25 0.54 -12.11
N LEU A 138 -15.17 -0.25 -12.26
CA LEU A 138 -14.82 -1.32 -11.31
C LEU A 138 -14.47 -0.80 -9.91
N VAL A 139 -13.84 0.38 -9.81
CA VAL A 139 -13.57 1.07 -8.54
C VAL A 139 -14.87 1.52 -7.88
N VAL A 140 -15.79 2.14 -8.64
CA VAL A 140 -17.12 2.55 -8.14
C VAL A 140 -17.92 1.35 -7.66
N GLN A 141 -18.01 0.28 -8.47
CA GLN A 141 -18.76 -0.94 -8.12
C GLN A 141 -18.22 -1.67 -6.88
N THR A 142 -16.97 -1.42 -6.49
CA THR A 142 -16.29 -2.06 -5.35
C THR A 142 -16.16 -1.14 -4.15
N GLY A 143 -16.51 0.15 -4.27
CA GLY A 143 -16.28 1.15 -3.20
C GLY A 143 -14.78 1.43 -2.96
N GLY A 144 -13.94 1.32 -3.99
CA GLY A 144 -12.49 1.51 -3.88
C GLY A 144 -11.66 0.50 -4.68
N LEU A 145 -10.37 0.41 -4.36
CA LEU A 145 -9.45 -0.54 -4.99
C LEU A 145 -9.64 -1.97 -4.44
N PRO A 146 -9.51 -3.01 -5.29
CA PRO A 146 -9.52 -4.40 -4.84
C PRO A 146 -8.43 -4.71 -3.81
N LEU A 147 -8.75 -5.60 -2.87
CA LEU A 147 -7.89 -5.89 -1.71
C LEU A 147 -6.46 -6.33 -2.13
N GLY A 148 -5.48 -5.63 -1.56
CA GLY A 148 -4.05 -5.85 -1.82
C GLY A 148 -3.51 -5.17 -3.09
N ILE A 149 -4.31 -4.37 -3.81
CA ILE A 149 -3.79 -3.46 -4.85
C ILE A 149 -3.60 -2.07 -4.24
N LYS A 150 -2.39 -1.52 -4.33
CA LYS A 150 -2.08 -0.15 -3.85
C LYS A 150 -2.28 0.86 -4.99
N LYS A 151 -2.84 2.03 -4.67
CA LYS A 151 -3.02 3.13 -5.65
C LYS A 151 -1.72 3.51 -6.35
N GLU A 152 -0.61 3.52 -5.61
CA GLU A 152 0.71 3.87 -6.15
C GLU A 152 1.22 2.86 -7.19
N ASP A 153 0.89 1.57 -7.03
CA ASP A 153 1.33 0.55 -7.97
C ASP A 153 0.49 0.60 -9.26
N MET A 154 -0.82 0.86 -9.16
CA MET A 154 -1.67 1.19 -10.30
C MET A 154 -1.14 2.44 -11.05
N TYR A 155 -0.80 3.52 -10.33
CA TYR A 155 -0.26 4.74 -10.94
C TYR A 155 1.11 4.53 -11.59
N LYS A 156 1.98 3.68 -11.04
CA LYS A 156 3.25 3.30 -11.70
C LYS A 156 3.00 2.58 -13.02
N VAL A 157 2.09 1.61 -13.04
CA VAL A 157 1.75 0.86 -14.26
C VAL A 157 1.23 1.80 -15.35
N ILE A 158 0.23 2.64 -15.04
CA ILE A 158 -0.33 3.60 -16.01
C ILE A 158 0.72 4.63 -16.46
N ARG A 159 1.54 5.17 -15.53
CA ARG A 159 2.64 6.08 -15.87
C ARG A 159 3.68 5.44 -16.79
N SER A 160 3.97 4.15 -16.60
CA SER A 160 4.89 3.40 -17.48
C SER A 160 4.32 3.19 -18.89
N ARG A 161 2.98 3.12 -19.03
CA ARG A 161 2.31 3.10 -20.34
C ARG A 161 2.35 4.49 -20.99
N LYS A 162 2.01 5.54 -20.24
CA LYS A 162 2.09 6.95 -20.68
C LYS A 162 3.48 7.36 -21.17
N ALA A 163 4.55 6.87 -20.53
CA ALA A 163 5.92 7.17 -20.94
C ALA A 163 6.36 6.49 -22.26
N LYS A 164 5.59 5.54 -22.80
CA LYS A 164 5.98 4.69 -23.94
C LYS A 164 5.34 5.07 -25.28
N GLY A 165 4.41 6.02 -25.33
CA GLY A 165 3.67 6.27 -26.57
C GLY A 165 2.76 7.50 -26.52
N ASN A 166 1.87 7.58 -27.51
CA ASN A 166 0.95 8.71 -27.64
C ASN A 166 -0.04 8.75 -26.46
N TRP A 167 -0.16 9.92 -25.84
CA TRP A 167 -1.05 10.13 -24.69
C TRP A 167 -1.84 11.43 -24.88
N PRO A 168 -2.91 11.39 -25.70
CA PRO A 168 -3.71 12.56 -26.04
C PRO A 168 -4.55 13.06 -24.86
N THR A 169 -5.10 14.27 -25.01
CA THR A 169 -5.80 15.00 -23.94
C THR A 169 -7.00 14.21 -23.38
N ASP A 170 -7.76 13.51 -24.23
CA ASP A 170 -8.97 12.83 -23.80
C ASP A 170 -8.66 11.58 -22.94
N VAL A 171 -7.55 10.89 -23.25
CA VAL A 171 -6.97 9.83 -22.41
C VAL A 171 -6.47 10.40 -21.07
N GLU A 172 -5.85 11.58 -21.07
CA GLU A 172 -5.46 12.26 -19.82
C GLU A 172 -6.68 12.64 -18.97
N ILE A 173 -7.77 13.14 -19.57
CA ILE A 173 -9.02 13.45 -18.88
C ILE A 173 -9.62 12.18 -18.26
N ALA A 174 -9.67 11.06 -18.99
CA ALA A 174 -10.14 9.78 -18.48
C ALA A 174 -9.27 9.29 -17.29
N TYR A 175 -7.95 9.43 -17.38
CA TYR A 175 -7.03 9.07 -16.32
C TYR A 175 -7.17 9.95 -15.07
N GLN A 176 -7.37 11.26 -15.22
CA GLN A 176 -7.59 12.16 -14.08
C GLN A 176 -8.96 11.89 -13.41
N LYS A 177 -9.99 11.52 -14.18
CA LYS A 177 -11.27 11.03 -13.63
C LYS A 177 -11.10 9.75 -12.80
N LEU A 178 -10.33 8.77 -13.28
CA LEU A 178 -9.97 7.57 -12.51
C LEU A 178 -9.23 7.92 -11.21
N LYS A 179 -8.24 8.83 -11.26
CA LYS A 179 -7.53 9.30 -10.07
C LYS A 179 -8.44 9.98 -9.04
N ALA A 180 -9.34 10.84 -9.50
CA ALA A 180 -10.28 11.54 -8.63
C ALA A 180 -11.24 10.56 -7.96
N GLU A 181 -11.77 9.58 -8.70
CA GLU A 181 -12.61 8.50 -8.16
C GLU A 181 -11.87 7.70 -7.09
N VAL A 182 -10.64 7.25 -7.38
CA VAL A 182 -9.82 6.50 -6.41
C VAL A 182 -9.52 7.33 -5.16
N ALA A 183 -9.29 8.64 -5.29
CA ALA A 183 -9.07 9.53 -4.16
C ALA A 183 -10.35 9.75 -3.33
N TYR A 184 -11.52 9.83 -3.97
CA TYR A 184 -12.83 9.94 -3.32
C TYR A 184 -13.18 8.67 -2.53
N GLN A 185 -13.14 7.50 -3.18
CA GLN A 185 -13.44 6.21 -2.55
C GLN A 185 -12.45 5.83 -1.43
N GLN A 186 -11.21 6.34 -1.46
CA GLN A 186 -10.20 6.13 -0.41
C GLN A 186 -10.05 7.33 0.56
N SER A 187 -10.94 8.32 0.49
CA SER A 187 -10.96 9.43 1.43
C SER A 187 -11.49 8.96 2.80
N PRO A 188 -10.95 9.43 3.92
CA PRO A 188 -11.54 9.16 5.25
C PRO A 188 -12.81 9.98 5.53
N ASN A 189 -13.24 10.85 4.59
CA ASN A 189 -14.36 11.77 4.77
C ASN A 189 -15.59 11.47 3.88
N THR A 190 -15.53 10.46 3.01
CA THR A 190 -16.54 10.23 1.95
C THR A 190 -17.96 10.08 2.49
N GLU A 191 -18.11 9.48 3.67
CA GLU A 191 -19.38 9.31 4.37
C GLU A 191 -19.90 10.63 4.98
N LYS A 192 -19.00 11.46 5.52
CA LYS A 192 -19.34 12.75 6.15
C LYS A 192 -19.83 13.80 5.15
N ASP A 193 -19.25 13.81 3.95
CA ASP A 193 -19.67 14.70 2.88
C ASP A 193 -21.06 14.32 2.31
N MET A 194 -21.54 13.11 2.60
CA MET A 194 -22.84 12.60 2.18
C MET A 194 -23.96 12.87 3.21
N GLU A 195 -23.61 13.02 4.49
CA GLU A 195 -24.55 13.27 5.61
C GLU A 195 -24.89 14.75 5.84
N ASN A 196 -24.26 15.68 5.12
CA ASN A 196 -24.55 17.11 5.22
C ASN A 196 -25.21 17.67 3.93
N PRO A 197 -26.52 17.45 3.73
CA PRO A 197 -27.26 18.14 2.67
C PRO A 197 -27.26 19.65 2.94
N LEU A 198 -26.88 20.42 1.92
CA LEU A 198 -26.98 21.89 1.88
C LEU A 198 -28.45 22.35 1.72
#